data_AF-A0A0V1Q0C1-F1
#
_entry.id   AF-A0A0V1Q0C1-F1
#
_cell.length_a   1.000
_cell.length_b   1.000
_cell.length_c   1.000
_cell.angle_alpha   90.00
_cell.angle_beta   90.00
_cell.angle_gamma   90.00
#
_symmetry.space_group_name_H-M   'P 1'
#
loop_
_entity.id
_entity.type
_entity.pdbx_description
1 polymer ?
#
loop_
_entity_poly.entity_id
_entity_poly.type
_entity_poly.pdbx_seq_one_letter_code
_entity_poly.pdbx_strand_id
1 'polypeptide(L)'
;MTSIPLYLKIKSSRKDKEALFETSDKSITLNGKQYDFTKIYSGSNNTYKELIETLDPCSYFIFMGPTGSGKTTTLKQVIYEKIHQLEQAATEACITAFEVSENKYVIDLLETPIKKKEYHSSCFESQLHKRKLKGDSHEVLETVFKKRNTKKTAFNSESSRSCLVVTFFYDDKRVIYIDLMGNEKYEKSLLLSNAFANTSMSSITQLLANKASNSGRSSNLITNLIFKGNFPSPGKINIILNVDPNGDITLLKSILNNIASLVKNFKLETTGSKKLDKTPKIPHYAKPTISSLSPTRMAPRLTYSVSPIRKQSSTPSKFKMIPSTDKLSIAPKLSGSRIQKFQTPTRNAFIAPIKTSLPYRASHLTNNFYEIQISSLKKTIKDLELEISDFKHEYKEIFQTTTLGNRDISSIGTFELTDNDSKLISLKGELDELIRIKATNDSLLKQKNVLNEKVNDFKVDFYKFKLEHSNFTGNIEALKKVVGSFDTNDSQIRLKNNEMMEEVKTIKENLNKAMLENSVLNSQLKTLTTQNKISMQTIEDLQRDKIEQQLSMEKLAQENNSLQAKVLDTKNLGEEILDLKK
;
A
#
# COMPACT_ATOMS: atom_id res chain seq x y z
N MET A 1 -2.36 18.47 32.41
CA MET A 1 -1.82 17.86 31.16
C MET A 1 -2.83 16.84 30.67
N THR A 2 -3.34 16.98 29.45
CA THR A 2 -4.39 16.12 28.89
C THR A 2 -3.82 15.16 27.85
N SER A 3 -4.24 13.89 27.89
CA SER A 3 -4.02 12.93 26.80
C SER A 3 -4.90 13.30 25.60
N ILE A 4 -4.52 12.82 24.41
CA ILE A 4 -5.36 12.96 23.21
C ILE A 4 -6.66 12.15 23.40
N PRO A 5 -7.86 12.74 23.23
CA PRO A 5 -9.12 12.00 23.24
C PRO A 5 -9.19 10.94 22.14
N LEU A 6 -9.66 9.74 22.50
CA LEU A 6 -9.80 8.61 21.60
C LEU A 6 -11.25 8.11 21.60
N TYR A 7 -11.94 8.32 20.49
CA TYR A 7 -13.32 7.90 20.27
C TYR A 7 -13.35 6.60 19.49
N LEU A 8 -14.33 5.73 19.74
CA LEU A 8 -14.57 4.53 18.94
C LEU A 8 -15.89 4.67 18.19
N LYS A 9 -15.90 4.45 16.88
CA LYS A 9 -17.12 4.22 16.10
C LYS A 9 -17.19 2.76 15.69
N ILE A 10 -18.18 2.06 16.22
CA ILE A 10 -18.52 0.70 15.79
C ILE A 10 -19.54 0.81 14.66
N LYS A 11 -19.22 0.25 13.49
CA LYS A 11 -20.14 0.11 12.36
C LYS A 11 -21.29 -0.83 12.74
N SER A 12 -22.51 -0.53 12.34
CA SER A 12 -23.67 -1.40 12.61
C SER A 12 -23.44 -2.81 12.04
N SER A 13 -23.61 -3.84 12.87
CA SER A 13 -23.45 -5.25 12.44
C SER A 13 -24.46 -5.60 11.35
N ARG A 14 -24.10 -6.53 10.46
CA ARG A 14 -25.09 -7.22 9.63
C ARG A 14 -25.85 -8.22 10.51
N LYS A 15 -27.16 -8.38 10.29
CA LYS A 15 -28.08 -9.04 11.23
C LYS A 15 -27.72 -10.49 11.62
N ASP A 16 -26.83 -11.15 10.86
CA ASP A 16 -26.57 -12.59 10.93
C ASP A 16 -25.12 -12.94 11.35
N LYS A 17 -24.39 -12.01 12.00
CA LYS A 17 -23.02 -12.27 12.49
C LYS A 17 -22.76 -11.70 13.88
N GLU A 18 -22.23 -12.56 14.75
CA GLU A 18 -21.67 -12.19 16.05
C GLU A 18 -20.54 -11.16 15.89
N ALA A 19 -20.42 -10.29 16.90
CA ALA A 19 -19.36 -9.29 16.96
C ALA A 19 -18.07 -9.91 17.49
N LEU A 20 -16.93 -9.51 16.93
CA LEU A 20 -15.60 -10.03 17.31
C LEU A 20 -15.13 -9.59 18.71
N PHE A 21 -15.88 -8.73 19.41
CA PHE A 21 -15.53 -8.16 20.71
C PHE A 21 -16.77 -7.76 21.50
N GLU A 22 -16.67 -7.86 22.82
CA GLU A 22 -17.67 -7.35 23.76
C GLU A 22 -17.53 -5.83 23.89
N THR A 23 -18.63 -5.13 24.17
CA THR A 23 -18.67 -3.66 24.26
C THR A 23 -19.40 -3.23 25.52
N SER A 24 -18.79 -2.31 26.28
CA SER A 24 -19.42 -1.52 27.35
C SER A 24 -19.60 -0.06 26.87
N ASP A 25 -20.10 0.83 27.73
CA ASP A 25 -20.30 2.25 27.40
C ASP A 25 -19.01 2.98 26.98
N LYS A 26 -17.85 2.54 27.50
CA LYS A 26 -16.55 3.21 27.31
C LYS A 26 -15.38 2.28 27.05
N SER A 27 -15.56 0.96 27.07
CA SER A 27 -14.51 0.00 26.76
C SER A 27 -14.97 -1.13 25.84
N ILE A 28 -14.03 -1.78 25.16
CA ILE A 28 -14.28 -3.04 24.46
C ILE A 28 -13.32 -4.12 24.96
N THR A 29 -13.77 -5.36 24.97
CA THR A 29 -12.96 -6.53 25.35
C THR A 29 -12.75 -7.41 24.13
N LEU A 30 -11.48 -7.60 23.73
CA LEU A 30 -11.09 -8.44 22.60
C LEU A 30 -9.98 -9.41 23.04
N ASN A 31 -10.27 -10.71 22.98
CA ASN A 31 -9.37 -11.78 23.45
C ASN A 31 -8.84 -11.54 24.87
N GLY A 32 -9.73 -11.18 25.82
CA GLY A 32 -9.38 -10.92 27.22
C GLY A 32 -8.59 -9.64 27.48
N LYS A 33 -8.33 -8.80 26.46
CA LYS A 33 -7.76 -7.46 26.65
C LYS A 33 -8.85 -6.40 26.55
N GLN A 34 -8.94 -5.56 27.59
CA GLN A 34 -9.80 -4.38 27.62
C GLN A 34 -9.09 -3.16 26.99
N TYR A 35 -9.83 -2.39 26.19
CA TYR A 35 -9.39 -1.11 25.61
C TYR A 35 -10.43 -0.04 25.91
N ASP A 36 -10.02 1.05 26.55
CA ASP A 36 -10.92 2.14 26.95
C ASP A 36 -10.83 3.36 26.02
N PHE A 37 -11.97 4.03 25.86
CA PHE A 37 -12.22 5.14 24.95
C PHE A 37 -12.89 6.29 25.69
N THR A 38 -12.76 7.51 25.16
CA THR A 38 -13.46 8.70 25.66
C THR A 38 -14.98 8.53 25.56
N LYS A 39 -15.45 7.97 24.42
CA LYS A 39 -16.85 7.61 24.17
C LYS A 39 -16.89 6.56 23.04
N ILE A 40 -17.84 5.63 23.13
CA ILE A 40 -18.13 4.64 22.09
C ILE A 40 -19.44 5.02 21.39
N TYR A 41 -19.42 5.01 20.06
CA TYR A 41 -20.56 5.26 19.20
C TYR A 41 -21.02 3.94 18.56
N SER A 42 -22.07 3.32 19.09
CA SER A 42 -22.66 2.06 18.60
C SER A 42 -23.96 2.31 17.82
N GLY A 43 -24.35 1.40 16.92
CA GLY A 43 -25.60 1.53 16.14
C GLY A 43 -25.63 2.64 15.08
N SER A 44 -26.83 2.95 14.58
CA SER A 44 -27.08 3.93 13.50
C SER A 44 -27.30 5.36 13.98
N ASN A 45 -28.01 5.55 15.10
CA ASN A 45 -28.48 6.86 15.56
C ASN A 45 -27.54 7.39 16.64
N ASN A 46 -26.39 7.90 16.23
CA ASN A 46 -25.41 8.52 17.13
C ASN A 46 -25.47 10.05 17.01
N THR A 47 -25.55 10.75 18.13
CA THR A 47 -25.33 12.21 18.16
C THR A 47 -23.84 12.48 18.28
N TYR A 48 -23.22 13.08 17.26
CA TYR A 48 -21.77 13.30 17.22
C TYR A 48 -21.33 14.60 17.89
N LYS A 49 -22.03 15.01 18.96
CA LYS A 49 -21.89 16.32 19.63
C LYS A 49 -20.42 16.67 19.94
N GLU A 50 -19.66 15.73 20.49
CA GLU A 50 -18.24 15.91 20.86
C GLU A 50 -17.29 16.04 19.65
N LEU A 51 -17.74 15.70 18.44
CA LEU A 51 -16.99 15.84 17.19
C LEU A 51 -17.38 17.10 16.40
N ILE A 52 -18.42 17.81 16.86
CA ILE A 52 -19.05 18.95 16.16
C ILE A 52 -18.84 20.24 16.96
N GLU A 53 -19.09 20.19 18.26
CA GLU A 53 -18.96 21.32 19.18
C GLU A 53 -17.50 21.45 19.65
N THR A 54 -16.85 22.52 19.22
CA THR A 54 -15.46 22.83 19.56
C THR A 54 -15.37 24.15 20.31
N LEU A 55 -14.79 24.09 21.51
CA LEU A 55 -14.43 25.26 22.31
C LEU A 55 -13.06 25.81 21.90
N ASP A 56 -12.15 24.92 21.52
CA ASP A 56 -10.76 25.22 21.18
C ASP A 56 -10.63 25.98 19.83
N PRO A 57 -9.77 27.01 19.73
CA PRO A 57 -9.58 27.80 18.50
C PRO A 57 -9.14 26.99 17.27
N CYS A 58 -8.45 25.87 17.48
CA CYS A 58 -8.08 24.95 16.41
C CYS A 58 -8.29 23.51 16.89
N SER A 59 -9.07 22.73 16.15
CA SER A 59 -9.37 21.33 16.46
C SER A 59 -9.18 20.43 15.25
N TYR A 60 -8.50 19.30 15.46
CA TYR A 60 -8.29 18.24 14.48
C TYR A 60 -9.09 17.00 14.88
N PHE A 61 -9.79 16.41 13.92
CA PHE A 61 -10.55 15.18 14.06
C PHE A 61 -10.07 14.17 13.02
N ILE A 62 -9.35 13.15 13.47
CA ILE A 62 -8.63 12.21 12.60
C ILE A 62 -9.36 10.87 12.59
N PHE A 63 -9.92 10.50 11.43
CA PHE A 63 -10.63 9.23 11.25
C PHE A 63 -9.64 8.14 10.82
N MET A 64 -9.52 7.10 11.63
CA MET A 64 -8.53 6.01 11.48
C MET A 64 -9.24 4.65 11.47
N GLY A 65 -8.69 3.65 10.76
CA GLY A 65 -9.25 2.29 10.73
C GLY A 65 -9.10 1.57 9.37
N PRO A 66 -9.44 0.28 9.29
CA PRO A 66 -9.35 -0.52 8.06
C PRO A 66 -10.19 0.02 6.90
N THR A 67 -9.93 -0.47 5.68
CA THR A 67 -10.91 -0.32 4.58
C THR A 67 -12.22 -1.01 4.95
N GLY A 68 -13.35 -0.40 4.57
CA GLY A 68 -14.68 -0.92 4.88
C GLY A 68 -15.21 -0.63 6.30
N SER A 69 -14.40 -0.10 7.22
CA SER A 69 -14.82 0.17 8.62
C SER A 69 -15.75 1.38 8.83
N GLY A 70 -16.12 2.07 7.74
CA GLY A 70 -17.11 3.16 7.77
C GLY A 70 -16.57 4.56 8.03
N LYS A 71 -15.24 4.78 8.06
CA LYS A 71 -14.60 6.11 8.26
C LYS A 71 -15.30 7.24 7.48
N THR A 72 -15.34 7.12 6.15
CA THR A 72 -15.93 8.13 5.26
C THR A 72 -17.44 8.32 5.50
N THR A 73 -18.16 7.26 5.89
CA THR A 73 -19.59 7.34 6.24
C THR A 73 -19.80 8.15 7.51
N THR A 74 -19.02 7.88 8.56
CA THR A 74 -19.05 8.64 9.82
C THR A 74 -18.62 10.09 9.59
N LEU A 75 -17.57 10.31 8.80
CA LEU A 75 -17.13 11.64 8.42
C LEU A 75 -18.22 12.43 7.70
N LYS A 76 -18.92 11.82 6.73
CA LYS A 76 -20.08 12.44 6.05
C LYS A 76 -21.14 12.89 7.06
N GLN A 77 -21.54 12.02 8.00
CA GLN A 77 -22.51 12.35 9.04
C GLN A 77 -22.07 13.53 9.91
N VAL A 78 -20.84 13.47 10.45
CA VAL A 78 -20.26 14.54 11.29
C VAL A 78 -20.17 15.88 10.57
N ILE A 79 -19.74 15.87 9.29
CA ILE A 79 -19.65 17.10 8.49
C ILE A 79 -21.04 17.67 8.17
N TYR A 80 -22.03 16.83 7.80
CA TYR A 80 -23.39 17.32 7.54
C TYR A 80 -24.03 17.93 8.80
N GLU A 81 -23.94 17.26 9.95
CA GLU A 81 -24.41 17.82 11.24
C GLU A 81 -23.65 19.12 11.60
N LYS A 82 -22.34 19.22 11.28
CA LYS A 82 -21.57 20.44 11.51
C LYS A 82 -22.00 21.61 10.63
N ILE A 83 -22.31 21.36 9.36
CA ILE A 83 -22.84 22.38 8.45
C ILE A 83 -24.20 22.85 8.93
N HIS A 84 -25.11 21.92 9.23
CA HIS A 84 -26.43 22.25 9.75
C HIS A 84 -26.36 23.10 11.03
N GLN A 85 -25.43 22.80 11.96
CA GLN A 85 -25.18 23.65 13.12
C GLN A 85 -24.75 25.08 12.75
N LEU A 86 -23.81 25.23 11.81
CA LEU A 86 -23.29 26.55 11.39
C LEU A 86 -24.36 27.38 10.67
N GLU A 87 -25.19 26.73 9.85
CA GLU A 87 -26.31 27.38 9.16
C GLU A 87 -27.44 27.77 10.13
N GLN A 88 -27.81 26.90 11.07
CA GLN A 88 -28.78 27.23 12.12
C GLN A 88 -28.32 28.37 13.04
N ALA A 89 -27.01 28.47 13.32
CA ALA A 89 -26.43 29.56 14.09
C ALA A 89 -26.25 30.86 13.28
N ALA A 90 -26.59 30.86 11.99
CA ALA A 90 -26.37 31.96 11.05
C ALA A 90 -24.90 32.44 10.98
N THR A 91 -23.95 31.55 11.29
CA THR A 91 -22.52 31.89 11.37
C THR A 91 -21.91 32.06 9.98
N GLU A 92 -21.18 33.16 9.72
CA GLU A 92 -20.38 33.32 8.50
C GLU A 92 -19.21 32.32 8.48
N ALA A 93 -19.43 31.16 7.87
CA ALA A 93 -18.44 30.10 7.73
C ALA A 93 -17.91 29.96 6.30
N CYS A 94 -16.64 29.53 6.16
CA CYS A 94 -16.12 29.06 4.87
C CYS A 94 -15.45 27.68 4.99
N ILE A 95 -15.45 26.95 3.88
CA ILE A 95 -14.93 25.59 3.75
C ILE A 95 -13.78 25.56 2.74
N THR A 96 -12.75 24.75 3.04
CA THR A 96 -11.74 24.28 2.08
C THR A 96 -11.75 22.75 2.09
N ALA A 97 -11.68 22.11 0.92
CA ALA A 97 -11.59 20.65 0.83
C ALA A 97 -10.52 20.24 -0.17
N PHE A 98 -9.61 19.36 0.24
CA PHE A 98 -8.53 18.88 -0.60
C PHE A 98 -8.15 17.43 -0.29
N GLU A 99 -7.51 16.78 -1.27
CA GLU A 99 -6.95 15.45 -1.13
C GLU A 99 -5.43 15.44 -1.21
N VAL A 100 -4.80 14.66 -0.34
CA VAL A 100 -3.38 14.30 -0.47
C VAL A 100 -3.28 12.92 -1.12
N SER A 101 -2.54 12.85 -2.23
CA SER A 101 -2.23 11.61 -2.95
C SER A 101 -0.71 11.39 -3.00
N GLU A 102 -0.30 10.12 -2.90
CA GLU A 102 1.11 9.69 -3.05
C GLU A 102 2.10 10.44 -2.13
N ASN A 103 1.60 10.98 -1.01
CA ASN A 103 2.35 11.82 -0.05
C ASN A 103 2.94 13.13 -0.62
N LYS A 104 2.62 13.51 -1.87
CA LYS A 104 3.27 14.64 -2.58
C LYS A 104 2.28 15.60 -3.22
N TYR A 105 1.21 15.08 -3.80
CA TYR A 105 0.26 15.87 -4.57
C TYR A 105 -0.89 16.30 -3.66
N VAL A 106 -1.20 17.61 -3.69
CA VAL A 106 -2.44 18.14 -3.12
C VAL A 106 -3.37 18.50 -4.26
N ILE A 107 -4.59 17.98 -4.20
CA ILE A 107 -5.65 18.19 -5.18
C ILE A 107 -6.75 18.98 -4.49
N ASP A 108 -6.97 20.23 -4.91
CA ASP A 108 -8.11 21.03 -4.47
C ASP A 108 -9.40 20.43 -5.05
N LEU A 109 -10.38 20.15 -4.20
CA LEU A 109 -11.66 19.54 -4.60
C LEU A 109 -12.75 20.59 -4.86
N LEU A 110 -12.52 21.86 -4.50
CA LEU A 110 -13.48 22.94 -4.78
C LEU A 110 -13.28 23.50 -6.18
N GLU A 111 -12.05 23.51 -6.70
CA GLU A 111 -11.73 23.86 -8.10
C GLU A 111 -12.03 22.70 -9.08
N THR A 112 -12.12 22.98 -10.38
CA THR A 112 -12.03 21.94 -11.43
C THR A 112 -10.61 21.35 -11.40
N PRO A 113 -10.43 20.01 -11.37
CA PRO A 113 -9.13 19.39 -11.12
C PRO A 113 -8.21 19.43 -12.36
N ILE A 114 -7.72 20.62 -12.71
CA ILE A 114 -6.99 20.86 -13.97
C ILE A 114 -5.50 20.49 -13.87
N LYS A 115 -4.85 20.62 -12.69
CA LYS A 115 -3.46 20.17 -12.46
C LYS A 115 -3.22 19.67 -11.03
N LYS A 116 -2.55 18.52 -10.87
CA LYS A 116 -1.89 18.13 -9.60
C LYS A 116 -0.83 19.19 -9.27
N LYS A 117 -0.98 19.92 -8.15
CA LYS A 117 0.05 20.85 -7.67
C LYS A 117 0.95 20.10 -6.67
N GLU A 118 2.25 20.03 -6.97
CA GLU A 118 3.27 19.55 -6.03
C GLU A 118 3.70 20.74 -5.15
N TYR A 119 3.34 20.70 -3.87
CA TYR A 119 3.58 21.82 -2.97
C TYR A 119 4.81 21.56 -2.09
N HIS A 120 5.90 22.26 -2.39
CA HIS A 120 7.11 22.30 -1.54
C HIS A 120 7.08 23.45 -0.50
N SER A 121 5.96 24.15 -0.37
CA SER A 121 5.78 25.32 0.50
C SER A 121 5.14 24.95 1.85
N SER A 122 5.58 25.61 2.92
CA SER A 122 5.04 25.43 4.27
C SER A 122 3.66 26.05 4.49
N CYS A 123 3.10 26.77 3.50
CA CYS A 123 1.80 27.46 3.62
C CYS A 123 0.87 27.19 2.42
N PHE A 124 0.85 25.96 1.88
CA PHE A 124 0.00 25.61 0.72
C PHE A 124 -1.50 25.86 0.96
N GLU A 125 -1.97 25.82 2.22
CA GLU A 125 -3.38 26.06 2.55
C GLU A 125 -3.86 27.47 2.21
N SER A 126 -2.96 28.45 2.18
CA SER A 126 -3.28 29.82 1.71
C SER A 126 -3.59 29.88 0.21
N GLN A 127 -3.26 28.81 -0.53
CA GLN A 127 -3.43 28.69 -1.98
C GLN A 127 -4.61 27.77 -2.35
N LEU A 128 -5.35 27.28 -1.35
CA LEU A 128 -6.58 26.50 -1.52
C LEU A 128 -7.78 27.43 -1.68
N HIS A 129 -8.74 27.04 -2.51
CA HIS A 129 -9.99 27.78 -2.65
C HIS A 129 -10.82 27.67 -1.37
N LYS A 130 -11.37 28.82 -0.96
CA LYS A 130 -12.33 28.95 0.15
C LYS A 130 -13.70 29.24 -0.42
N ARG A 131 -14.67 28.36 -0.21
CA ARG A 131 -16.09 28.62 -0.55
C ARG A 131 -16.83 29.03 0.72
N LYS A 132 -17.61 30.12 0.66
CA LYS A 132 -18.52 30.48 1.77
C LYS A 132 -19.65 29.46 1.83
N LEU A 133 -20.12 29.13 3.02
CA LEU A 133 -21.29 28.27 3.23
C LEU A 133 -22.52 29.18 3.33
N LYS A 134 -23.26 29.35 2.24
CA LYS A 134 -24.50 30.15 2.21
C LYS A 134 -25.57 29.46 1.37
N GLY A 135 -26.20 28.43 1.94
CA GLY A 135 -27.35 27.72 1.36
C GLY A 135 -27.02 26.69 0.27
N ASP A 136 -25.80 26.70 -0.28
CA ASP A 136 -25.26 25.75 -1.27
C ASP A 136 -24.42 24.62 -0.63
N SER A 137 -24.34 24.60 0.69
CA SER A 137 -23.41 23.80 1.49
C SER A 137 -23.46 22.29 1.22
N HIS A 138 -24.65 21.74 1.01
CA HIS A 138 -24.88 20.35 0.64
C HIS A 138 -24.30 20.02 -0.75
N GLU A 139 -24.56 20.86 -1.76
CA GLU A 139 -24.04 20.68 -3.12
C GLU A 139 -22.50 20.75 -3.15
N VAL A 140 -21.91 21.62 -2.32
CA VAL A 140 -20.46 21.70 -2.13
C VAL A 140 -19.89 20.38 -1.62
N LEU A 141 -20.52 19.77 -0.60
CA LEU A 141 -20.07 18.48 -0.09
C LEU A 141 -20.26 17.35 -1.09
N GLU A 142 -21.41 17.27 -1.78
CA GLU A 142 -21.61 16.27 -2.82
C GLU A 142 -20.56 16.40 -3.92
N THR A 143 -20.23 17.62 -4.34
CA THR A 143 -19.15 17.89 -5.30
C THR A 143 -17.79 17.40 -4.79
N VAL A 144 -17.45 17.68 -3.52
CA VAL A 144 -16.22 17.22 -2.88
C VAL A 144 -16.14 15.69 -2.84
N PHE A 145 -17.22 15.01 -2.42
CA PHE A 145 -17.24 13.55 -2.35
C PHE A 145 -17.36 12.86 -3.73
N LYS A 146 -17.88 13.54 -4.75
CA LYS A 146 -17.95 13.05 -6.14
C LYS A 146 -16.62 13.19 -6.89
N LYS A 147 -15.83 14.22 -6.59
CA LYS A 147 -14.46 14.41 -7.12
C LYS A 147 -13.40 13.54 -6.41
N ARG A 148 -13.75 12.91 -5.29
CA ARG A 148 -12.87 12.08 -4.44
C ARG A 148 -12.24 10.92 -5.20
N ASN A 149 -10.93 10.72 -5.09
CA ASN A 149 -10.26 9.56 -5.69
C ASN A 149 -10.57 8.25 -4.91
N THR A 150 -11.49 7.45 -5.47
CA THR A 150 -11.86 6.13 -4.95
C THR A 150 -11.56 5.02 -5.97
N LYS A 151 -11.29 3.81 -5.46
CA LYS A 151 -11.11 2.61 -6.29
C LYS A 151 -11.75 1.40 -5.61
N LYS A 152 -12.48 0.60 -6.40
CA LYS A 152 -13.04 -0.69 -5.95
C LYS A 152 -11.96 -1.64 -5.46
N THR A 153 -12.17 -2.23 -4.28
CA THR A 153 -11.38 -3.32 -3.68
C THR A 153 -12.31 -4.46 -3.26
N ALA A 154 -11.73 -5.58 -2.80
CA ALA A 154 -12.50 -6.70 -2.28
C ALA A 154 -13.33 -6.33 -1.03
N PHE A 155 -12.87 -5.34 -0.25
CA PHE A 155 -13.51 -4.91 1.01
C PHE A 155 -14.46 -3.72 0.87
N ASN A 156 -14.35 -2.92 -0.19
CA ASN A 156 -15.20 -1.76 -0.43
C ASN A 156 -15.28 -1.40 -1.93
N SER A 157 -16.48 -1.13 -2.45
CA SER A 157 -16.68 -0.59 -3.81
C SER A 157 -16.04 0.78 -4.00
N GLU A 158 -15.92 1.58 -2.94
CA GLU A 158 -15.41 2.95 -2.95
C GLU A 158 -14.23 3.10 -1.95
N SER A 159 -13.19 2.28 -2.07
CA SER A 159 -12.02 2.42 -1.18
C SER A 159 -11.23 3.69 -1.50
N SER A 160 -11.02 4.54 -0.50
CA SER A 160 -10.29 5.80 -0.65
C SER A 160 -8.81 5.54 -0.97
N ARG A 161 -8.31 6.12 -2.07
CA ARG A 161 -6.89 6.02 -2.47
C ARG A 161 -6.08 7.28 -2.16
N SER A 162 -6.70 8.23 -1.46
CA SER A 162 -6.17 9.52 -1.01
C SER A 162 -6.67 9.84 0.41
N CYS A 163 -5.91 10.66 1.14
CA CYS A 163 -6.36 11.21 2.42
C CYS A 163 -7.14 12.51 2.16
N LEU A 164 -8.39 12.59 2.61
CA LEU A 164 -9.24 13.77 2.46
C LEU A 164 -9.06 14.68 3.67
N VAL A 165 -8.91 15.98 3.44
CA VAL A 165 -8.88 17.01 4.48
C VAL A 165 -9.98 18.03 4.17
N VAL A 166 -10.90 18.20 5.11
CA VAL A 166 -11.95 19.23 5.07
C VAL A 166 -11.73 20.17 6.24
N THR A 167 -11.62 21.47 5.98
CA THR A 167 -11.48 22.49 7.02
C THR A 167 -12.63 23.49 6.96
N PHE A 168 -13.22 23.76 8.13
CA PHE A 168 -14.14 24.87 8.37
C PHE A 168 -13.42 26.01 9.08
N PHE A 169 -13.70 27.24 8.68
CA PHE A 169 -13.25 28.47 9.32
C PHE A 169 -14.48 29.32 9.65
N TYR A 170 -14.65 29.70 10.91
CA TYR A 170 -15.77 30.48 11.43
C TYR A 170 -15.42 31.04 12.83
N ASP A 171 -15.87 32.23 13.22
CA ASP A 171 -15.68 32.81 14.57
C ASP A 171 -14.24 32.72 15.13
N ASP A 172 -13.23 33.02 14.29
CA ASP A 172 -11.79 32.80 14.55
C ASP A 172 -11.37 31.37 14.95
N LYS A 173 -12.31 30.43 14.90
CA LYS A 173 -12.11 28.99 15.07
C LYS A 173 -11.81 28.30 13.75
N ARG A 174 -11.08 27.21 13.86
CA ARG A 174 -10.75 26.30 12.77
C ARG A 174 -11.02 24.86 13.17
N VAL A 175 -11.85 24.16 12.40
CA VAL A 175 -12.15 22.74 12.61
C VAL A 175 -11.73 21.94 11.38
N ILE A 176 -10.85 20.96 11.59
CA ILE A 176 -10.18 20.20 10.53
C ILE A 176 -10.55 18.73 10.69
N TYR A 177 -11.28 18.19 9.72
CA TYR A 177 -11.61 16.78 9.64
C TYR A 177 -10.71 16.08 8.62
N ILE A 178 -10.11 14.96 9.01
CA ILE A 178 -9.13 14.22 8.20
C ILE A 178 -9.59 12.76 8.05
N ASP A 179 -9.95 12.36 6.83
CA ASP A 179 -10.17 10.95 6.47
C ASP A 179 -8.84 10.32 6.06
N LEU A 180 -8.27 9.46 6.90
CA LEU A 180 -7.11 8.68 6.50
C LEU A 180 -7.52 7.53 5.59
N MET A 181 -6.60 7.10 4.73
CA MET A 181 -6.79 5.92 3.91
C MET A 181 -6.87 4.65 4.77
N GLY A 182 -7.57 3.63 4.26
CA GLY A 182 -7.66 2.34 4.93
C GLY A 182 -6.29 1.67 5.05
N ASN A 183 -5.96 1.22 6.25
CA ASN A 183 -4.76 0.43 6.52
C ASN A 183 -5.02 -1.05 6.19
N GLU A 184 -4.42 -1.54 5.11
CA GLU A 184 -4.57 -2.91 4.59
C GLU A 184 -3.25 -3.70 4.73
N LYS A 185 -2.51 -3.49 5.83
CA LYS A 185 -1.15 -4.03 6.09
C LYS A 185 -0.98 -5.56 5.93
N TYR A 186 -2.05 -6.34 5.99
CA TYR A 186 -2.01 -7.81 5.87
C TYR A 186 -2.65 -8.35 4.58
N GLU A 187 -2.98 -7.48 3.61
CA GLU A 187 -3.43 -7.94 2.30
C GLU A 187 -2.28 -8.69 1.59
N LYS A 188 -2.48 -9.98 1.33
CA LYS A 188 -1.41 -10.91 0.87
C LYS A 188 -0.81 -10.55 -0.51
N SER A 189 -1.40 -9.60 -1.23
CA SER A 189 -0.91 -9.13 -2.53
C SER A 189 -0.20 -7.78 -2.38
N LEU A 190 1.11 -7.76 -2.63
CA LEU A 190 1.92 -6.55 -2.68
C LEU A 190 1.35 -5.50 -3.66
N LEU A 191 0.69 -5.94 -4.73
CA LEU A 191 0.06 -5.09 -5.76
C LEU A 191 -1.24 -4.40 -5.31
N LEU A 192 -1.87 -4.87 -4.23
CA LEU A 192 -3.08 -4.27 -3.66
C LEU A 192 -2.75 -3.44 -2.40
N SER A 193 -1.68 -3.83 -1.70
CA SER A 193 -1.17 -3.19 -0.48
C SER A 193 -0.96 -1.68 -0.66
N ASN A 194 -1.62 -0.90 0.19
CA ASN A 194 -1.64 0.55 0.04
C ASN A 194 -0.45 1.21 0.75
N ALA A 195 0.70 1.22 0.08
CA ALA A 195 1.97 1.73 0.64
C ALA A 195 1.84 3.14 1.24
N PHE A 196 1.13 4.07 0.60
CA PHE A 196 0.94 5.42 1.12
C PHE A 196 0.07 5.46 2.41
N ALA A 197 -1.00 4.64 2.49
CA ALA A 197 -1.77 4.49 3.72
C ALA A 197 -0.90 3.95 4.87
N ASN A 198 -0.12 2.90 4.57
CA ASN A 198 0.75 2.23 5.53
C ASN A 198 1.85 3.17 6.06
N THR A 199 2.51 3.94 5.18
CA THR A 199 3.51 4.95 5.55
C THR A 199 2.90 6.07 6.38
N SER A 200 1.70 6.57 6.03
CA SER A 200 1.04 7.64 6.78
C SER A 200 0.63 7.19 8.17
N MET A 201 0.00 6.01 8.28
CA MET A 201 -0.35 5.40 9.56
C MET A 201 0.90 5.19 10.44
N SER A 202 1.97 4.60 9.87
CA SER A 202 3.22 4.34 10.59
C SER A 202 3.87 5.64 11.08
N SER A 203 3.89 6.69 10.25
CA SER A 203 4.44 8.01 10.61
C SER A 203 3.69 8.65 11.77
N ILE A 204 2.35 8.60 11.75
CA ILE A 204 1.50 9.10 12.84
C ILE A 204 1.74 8.29 14.12
N THR A 205 1.73 6.95 14.06
CA THR A 205 1.99 6.11 15.24
C THR A 205 3.40 6.30 15.78
N GLN A 206 4.40 6.54 14.93
CA GLN A 206 5.78 6.78 15.35
C GLN A 206 5.91 8.10 16.12
N LEU A 207 5.22 9.18 15.70
CA LEU A 207 5.15 10.42 16.49
C LEU A 207 4.36 10.25 17.79
N LEU A 208 3.28 9.45 17.79
CA LEU A 208 2.52 9.17 19.02
C LEU A 208 3.32 8.30 20.02
N ALA A 209 4.25 7.46 19.54
CA ALA A 209 5.17 6.70 20.39
C ALA A 209 6.37 7.55 20.87
N ASN A 210 6.99 8.27 19.95
CA ASN A 210 8.12 9.15 20.23
C ASN A 210 7.63 10.46 20.82
N LYS A 211 7.56 10.52 22.17
CA LYS A 211 7.17 11.68 23.00
C LYS A 211 7.98 12.99 22.76
N ALA A 212 8.85 13.02 21.75
CA ALA A 212 9.69 14.16 21.39
C ALA A 212 8.90 15.17 20.54
N SER A 213 8.39 16.21 21.20
CA SER A 213 7.90 17.46 20.61
C SER A 213 8.84 18.05 19.53
N ASN A 214 10.15 17.79 19.65
CA ASN A 214 11.22 18.37 18.85
C ASN A 214 11.78 17.48 17.72
N SER A 215 11.14 16.37 17.34
CA SER A 215 11.51 15.71 16.08
C SER A 215 11.26 16.66 14.90
N GLY A 216 12.18 16.66 13.91
CA GLY A 216 12.06 17.47 12.69
C GLY A 216 10.78 17.19 11.89
N ARG A 217 10.55 17.97 10.82
CA ARG A 217 9.41 17.72 9.91
C ARG A 217 9.48 16.28 9.40
N SER A 218 8.36 15.56 9.50
CA SER A 218 8.22 14.23 8.92
C SER A 218 8.36 14.31 7.40
N SER A 219 8.80 13.24 6.76
CA SER A 219 8.68 13.11 5.31
C SER A 219 7.22 12.94 4.86
N ASN A 220 6.29 12.67 5.78
CA ASN A 220 4.87 12.51 5.51
C ASN A 220 4.07 13.82 5.65
N LEU A 221 3.42 14.25 4.56
CA LEU A 221 2.69 15.53 4.49
C LEU A 221 1.48 15.58 5.44
N ILE A 222 0.70 14.50 5.49
CA ILE A 222 -0.46 14.38 6.40
C ILE A 222 0.00 14.44 7.87
N THR A 223 1.10 13.78 8.20
CA THR A 223 1.71 13.82 9.54
C THR A 223 2.16 15.24 9.90
N ASN A 224 2.76 15.97 8.97
CA ASN A 224 3.12 17.38 9.17
C ASN A 224 1.88 18.28 9.34
N LEU A 225 0.79 18.02 8.62
CA LEU A 225 -0.46 18.78 8.75
C LEU A 225 -1.09 18.64 10.15
N ILE A 226 -1.04 17.43 10.71
CA ILE A 226 -1.57 17.13 12.05
C ILE A 226 -0.69 17.72 13.16
N PHE A 227 0.64 17.49 13.11
CA PHE A 227 1.52 17.75 14.26
C PHE A 227 2.46 18.96 14.10
N LYS A 228 2.60 19.51 12.89
CA LYS A 228 3.57 20.59 12.54
C LYS A 228 2.94 21.66 11.63
N GLY A 229 1.63 21.89 11.77
CA GLY A 229 0.91 22.95 11.10
C GLY A 229 1.42 24.33 11.50
N ASN A 230 1.47 25.27 10.55
CA ASN A 230 1.98 26.64 10.77
C ASN A 230 0.94 27.54 11.49
N PHE A 231 0.47 27.16 12.68
CA PHE A 231 -0.57 27.90 13.42
C PHE A 231 -0.06 28.44 14.76
N PRO A 232 -0.56 29.61 15.22
CA PRO A 232 -0.08 30.26 16.43
C PRO A 232 -0.41 29.52 17.73
N SER A 233 -1.28 28.50 17.68
CA SER A 233 -1.58 27.59 18.79
C SER A 233 -1.51 26.14 18.30
N PRO A 234 -0.93 25.20 19.07
CA PRO A 234 -1.09 23.78 18.80
C PRO A 234 -2.58 23.41 18.88
N GLY A 235 -3.16 22.98 17.77
CA GLY A 235 -4.56 22.57 17.73
C GLY A 235 -4.81 21.31 18.56
N LYS A 236 -6.01 21.21 19.14
CA LYS A 236 -6.44 20.05 19.90
C LYS A 236 -6.66 18.87 18.95
N ILE A 237 -5.91 17.80 19.15
CA ILE A 237 -6.01 16.57 18.35
C ILE A 237 -7.02 15.63 19.02
N ASN A 238 -7.95 15.11 18.22
CA ASN A 238 -8.92 14.08 18.60
C ASN A 238 -8.83 12.94 17.57
N ILE A 239 -8.80 11.69 18.04
CA ILE A 239 -8.70 10.52 17.16
C ILE A 239 -10.01 9.73 17.22
N ILE A 240 -10.57 9.43 16.05
CA ILE A 240 -11.77 8.60 15.89
C ILE A 240 -11.34 7.30 15.24
N LEU A 241 -11.45 6.20 15.99
CA LEU A 241 -11.17 4.86 15.50
C LEU A 241 -12.47 4.22 14.99
N ASN A 242 -12.55 3.97 13.69
CA ASN A 242 -13.66 3.27 13.04
C ASN A 242 -13.34 1.78 12.90
N VAL A 243 -14.21 0.93 13.44
CA VAL A 243 -14.09 -0.54 13.39
C VAL A 243 -15.32 -1.20 12.77
N ASP A 244 -15.09 -2.28 12.03
CA ASP A 244 -16.14 -3.20 11.59
C ASP A 244 -16.21 -4.36 12.59
N PRO A 245 -17.34 -4.60 13.27
CA PRO A 245 -17.48 -5.68 14.25
C PRO A 245 -17.37 -7.08 13.63
N ASN A 246 -17.52 -7.20 12.30
CA ASN A 246 -17.39 -8.46 11.56
C ASN A 246 -16.18 -8.42 10.58
N GLY A 247 -15.22 -7.50 10.78
CA GLY A 247 -14.03 -7.33 9.94
C GLY A 247 -12.92 -8.36 10.18
N ASP A 248 -11.70 -8.08 9.72
CA ASP A 248 -10.54 -8.92 10.01
C ASP A 248 -10.05 -8.70 11.45
N ILE A 249 -10.12 -9.77 12.27
CA ILE A 249 -9.68 -9.76 13.66
C ILE A 249 -8.18 -9.42 13.83
N THR A 250 -7.33 -9.73 12.84
CA THR A 250 -5.90 -9.42 12.87
C THR A 250 -5.64 -7.94 12.65
N LEU A 251 -6.34 -7.31 11.70
CA LEU A 251 -6.31 -5.85 11.50
C LEU A 251 -6.88 -5.13 12.73
N LEU A 252 -8.00 -5.62 13.27
CA LEU A 252 -8.61 -5.05 14.48
C LEU A 252 -7.66 -5.10 15.68
N LYS A 253 -7.08 -6.27 15.97
CA LYS A 253 -6.06 -6.43 17.03
C LYS A 253 -4.86 -5.51 16.80
N SER A 254 -4.34 -5.46 15.57
CA SER A 254 -3.20 -4.62 15.24
C SER A 254 -3.49 -3.13 15.50
N ILE A 255 -4.66 -2.64 15.08
CA ILE A 255 -5.02 -1.23 15.22
C ILE A 255 -5.34 -0.87 16.69
N LEU A 256 -6.01 -1.75 17.44
CA LEU A 256 -6.27 -1.52 18.87
C LEU A 256 -4.97 -1.50 19.69
N ASN A 257 -4.08 -2.49 19.49
CA ASN A 257 -2.80 -2.51 20.19
C ASN A 257 -1.92 -1.32 19.82
N ASN A 258 -1.87 -0.91 18.54
CA ASN A 258 -1.01 0.20 18.10
C ASN A 258 -1.59 1.58 18.45
N ILE A 259 -2.88 1.84 18.25
CA ILE A 259 -3.44 3.19 18.43
C ILE A 259 -3.90 3.42 19.86
N ALA A 260 -4.69 2.51 20.45
CA ALA A 260 -5.29 2.76 21.76
C ALA A 260 -4.26 2.80 22.91
N SER A 261 -3.15 2.07 22.79
CA SER A 261 -2.06 2.13 23.77
C SER A 261 -1.19 3.39 23.63
N LEU A 262 -0.87 3.82 22.41
CA LEU A 262 -0.01 4.98 22.17
C LEU A 262 -0.72 6.30 22.49
N VAL A 263 -1.99 6.43 22.11
CA VAL A 263 -2.77 7.67 22.31
C VAL A 263 -2.97 8.00 23.80
N LYS A 264 -3.16 6.99 24.66
CA LYS A 264 -3.20 7.17 26.13
C LYS A 264 -1.87 7.67 26.72
N ASN A 265 -0.74 7.29 26.11
CA ASN A 265 0.61 7.58 26.61
C ASN A 265 1.25 8.84 26.00
N PHE A 266 0.68 9.38 24.93
CA PHE A 266 1.16 10.58 24.26
C PHE A 266 0.73 11.86 25.01
N LYS A 267 1.66 12.82 25.09
CA LYS A 267 1.44 14.15 25.65
C LYS A 267 2.01 15.17 24.67
N LEU A 268 1.19 16.12 24.24
CA LEU A 268 1.64 17.24 23.41
C LEU A 268 2.18 18.34 24.34
N GLU A 269 3.45 18.71 24.19
CA GLU A 269 3.99 19.87 24.90
C GLU A 269 3.43 21.15 24.30
N THR A 270 2.56 21.83 25.05
CA THR A 270 2.21 23.22 24.77
C THR A 270 3.44 24.08 24.98
N THR A 271 4.03 24.58 23.89
CA THR A 271 5.04 25.64 23.93
C THR A 271 4.39 26.95 24.33
N GLY A 272 4.03 27.06 25.61
CA GLY A 272 3.78 28.34 26.26
C GLY A 272 5.00 29.25 26.05
N SER A 273 4.75 30.53 25.85
CA SER A 273 5.74 31.54 25.48
C SER A 273 6.80 31.74 26.57
N LYS A 274 7.79 30.86 26.61
CA LYS A 274 9.08 31.16 27.25
C LYS A 274 9.67 32.33 26.47
N LYS A 275 9.68 33.51 27.10
CA LYS A 275 10.44 34.68 26.65
C LYS A 275 11.88 34.23 26.46
N LEU A 276 12.30 34.01 25.21
CA LEU A 276 13.71 33.83 24.89
C LEU A 276 14.34 35.22 24.81
N ASP A 277 15.55 35.34 25.34
CA ASP A 277 16.23 36.60 25.51
C ASP A 277 16.51 37.36 24.21
N LYS A 278 16.65 38.68 24.37
CA LYS A 278 16.91 39.64 23.29
C LYS A 278 18.16 39.24 22.50
N THR A 279 17.97 38.78 21.27
CA THR A 279 19.00 38.82 20.23
C THR A 279 18.67 39.93 19.22
N PRO A 280 19.68 40.64 18.68
CA PRO A 280 19.44 41.86 17.90
C PRO A 280 18.73 41.55 16.57
N LYS A 281 17.80 42.44 16.17
CA LYS A 281 17.07 42.34 14.89
C LYS A 281 18.03 42.52 13.70
N ILE A 282 18.46 41.41 13.10
CA ILE A 282 19.12 41.43 11.79
C ILE A 282 18.05 41.61 10.69
N PRO A 283 18.16 42.62 9.80
CA PRO A 283 17.22 42.84 8.71
C PRO A 283 17.07 41.65 7.76
N HIS A 284 15.90 41.53 7.13
CA HIS A 284 15.57 40.36 6.28
C HIS A 284 16.47 40.17 5.05
N TYR A 285 17.13 41.22 4.54
CA TYR A 285 18.08 41.12 3.42
C TYR A 285 19.44 40.53 3.82
N ALA A 286 19.76 40.47 5.12
CA ALA A 286 21.00 39.87 5.64
C ALA A 286 20.82 38.42 6.12
N LYS A 287 19.65 37.81 5.86
CA LYS A 287 19.45 36.36 6.02
C LYS A 287 19.93 35.65 4.76
N PRO A 288 20.80 34.62 4.84
CA PRO A 288 21.21 33.85 3.68
C PRO A 288 20.00 33.21 2.98
N THR A 289 19.78 33.56 1.72
CA THR A 289 18.81 32.87 0.86
C THR A 289 19.34 31.48 0.53
N ILE A 290 18.51 30.46 0.73
CA ILE A 290 18.89 29.02 0.68
C ILE A 290 19.40 28.59 -0.72
N SER A 291 19.21 29.41 -1.75
CA SER A 291 19.73 29.24 -3.11
C SER A 291 21.26 29.24 -3.24
N SER A 292 22.03 29.62 -2.21
CA SER A 292 23.50 29.66 -2.25
C SER A 292 24.20 28.44 -1.62
N LEU A 293 23.45 27.44 -1.13
CA LEU A 293 24.02 26.20 -0.61
C LEU A 293 24.37 25.23 -1.75
N SER A 294 25.49 25.50 -2.43
CA SER A 294 26.20 24.49 -3.21
C SER A 294 26.53 23.27 -2.33
N PRO A 295 26.51 22.03 -2.83
CA PRO A 295 26.74 20.85 -2.01
C PRO A 295 28.15 20.86 -1.43
N THR A 296 28.28 21.17 -0.14
CA THR A 296 29.54 21.18 0.58
C THR A 296 30.04 19.75 0.75
N ARG A 297 30.78 19.28 -0.27
CA ARG A 297 31.52 18.02 -0.26
C ARG A 297 32.33 17.94 1.03
N MET A 298 31.95 17.02 1.93
CA MET A 298 32.71 16.81 3.17
C MET A 298 34.10 16.33 2.80
N ALA A 299 35.08 17.24 2.89
CA ALA A 299 36.48 16.91 2.74
C ALA A 299 36.96 16.26 4.05
N PRO A 300 37.45 15.02 4.04
CA PRO A 300 38.16 14.49 5.19
C PRO A 300 39.47 15.28 5.32
N ARG A 301 39.64 16.00 6.44
CA ARG A 301 40.93 16.58 6.81
C ARG A 301 41.89 15.44 7.16
N LEU A 302 42.79 15.11 6.23
CA LEU A 302 44.04 14.41 6.53
C LEU A 302 45.15 15.46 6.68
N THR A 303 46.00 15.26 7.68
CA THR A 303 47.23 16.04 7.90
C THR A 303 48.45 15.14 7.69
N TYR A 304 49.37 15.59 6.83
CA TYR A 304 50.72 15.02 6.55
C TYR A 304 50.71 13.66 5.80
N SER A 305 50.98 13.62 4.48
CA SER A 305 52.29 13.64 3.77
C SER A 305 52.96 12.23 3.75
N VAL A 306 53.51 11.67 2.65
CA VAL A 306 54.24 12.24 1.49
C VAL A 306 54.10 11.38 0.22
N SER A 307 53.54 11.94 -0.87
CA SER A 307 53.81 11.73 -2.33
C SER A 307 53.99 10.29 -2.95
N PRO A 308 54.26 10.12 -4.29
CA PRO A 308 53.19 9.92 -5.29
C PRO A 308 53.41 8.72 -6.26
N ILE A 309 52.49 8.46 -7.21
CA ILE A 309 52.76 8.24 -8.69
C ILE A 309 51.57 7.67 -9.49
N ARG A 310 51.34 8.29 -10.67
CA ARG A 310 50.63 7.88 -11.93
C ARG A 310 49.31 7.08 -11.95
N LYS A 311 48.28 7.77 -12.49
CA LYS A 311 47.42 7.43 -13.67
C LYS A 311 47.63 6.01 -14.27
N GLN A 312 46.58 5.25 -14.60
CA GLN A 312 45.80 5.42 -15.85
C GLN A 312 44.41 4.72 -15.83
N SER A 313 43.68 4.79 -16.96
CA SER A 313 42.25 4.51 -17.10
C SER A 313 41.89 3.27 -17.95
N SER A 314 40.62 2.86 -17.82
CA SER A 314 39.70 2.43 -18.89
C SER A 314 39.87 1.10 -19.69
N THR A 315 39.04 0.11 -19.31
CA THR A 315 38.19 -0.73 -20.21
C THR A 315 38.86 -1.91 -21.00
N PRO A 316 38.15 -2.79 -21.77
CA PRO A 316 38.04 -4.21 -21.38
C PRO A 316 38.30 -5.27 -22.51
N SER A 317 38.45 -6.55 -22.15
CA SER A 317 38.42 -7.70 -23.09
C SER A 317 37.81 -8.92 -22.40
N LYS A 318 36.64 -9.44 -22.80
CA LYS A 318 36.42 -10.39 -23.92
C LYS A 318 37.43 -11.55 -23.96
N PHE A 319 36.95 -12.78 -23.76
CA PHE A 319 37.38 -13.97 -24.52
C PHE A 319 36.21 -14.96 -24.70
N LYS A 320 36.24 -15.71 -25.80
CA LYS A 320 35.18 -16.62 -26.28
C LYS A 320 35.62 -18.09 -26.17
N MET A 321 34.67 -18.98 -25.88
CA MET A 321 34.37 -20.29 -26.52
C MET A 321 35.56 -21.28 -26.80
N ILE A 322 35.62 -22.48 -26.16
CA ILE A 322 35.05 -23.81 -26.60
C ILE A 322 35.94 -24.55 -27.64
N PRO A 323 36.15 -25.91 -27.61
CA PRO A 323 36.03 -26.92 -26.53
C PRO A 323 37.06 -28.09 -26.63
N SER A 324 36.71 -29.25 -26.03
CA SER A 324 36.90 -30.65 -26.49
C SER A 324 38.25 -31.40 -26.37
N THR A 325 38.27 -32.27 -25.33
CA THR A 325 38.52 -33.74 -25.36
C THR A 325 39.88 -34.37 -25.73
N ASP A 326 40.22 -35.39 -24.94
CA ASP A 326 40.81 -36.68 -25.34
C ASP A 326 42.26 -36.76 -25.85
N LYS A 327 43.21 -37.12 -24.95
CA LYS A 327 43.56 -38.54 -24.65
C LYS A 327 44.77 -38.69 -23.71
N LEU A 328 44.86 -39.89 -23.10
CA LEU A 328 46.03 -40.76 -22.86
C LEU A 328 47.45 -40.14 -22.90
N SER A 329 48.45 -40.53 -22.10
CA SER A 329 48.59 -41.47 -20.96
C SER A 329 50.06 -41.43 -20.49
N ILE A 330 50.46 -42.34 -19.57
CA ILE A 330 51.86 -42.70 -19.20
C ILE A 330 52.53 -41.78 -18.14
N ALA A 331 53.27 -42.43 -17.22
CA ALA A 331 53.79 -41.89 -15.97
C ALA A 331 55.28 -41.45 -16.05
N PRO A 332 55.89 -41.00 -14.94
CA PRO A 332 56.71 -41.98 -14.21
C PRO A 332 56.67 -41.95 -12.66
N LYS A 333 57.31 -43.00 -12.13
CA LYS A 333 57.64 -43.42 -10.74
C LYS A 333 58.77 -42.55 -10.13
N LEU A 334 59.20 -42.61 -8.84
CA LEU A 334 58.83 -43.41 -7.64
C LEU A 334 59.36 -42.76 -6.33
N SER A 335 58.97 -43.38 -5.20
CA SER A 335 59.24 -43.10 -3.76
C SER A 335 58.35 -42.00 -3.14
N GLY A 336 58.09 -41.98 -1.82
CA GLY A 336 58.34 -42.96 -0.74
C GLY A 336 58.00 -42.35 0.64
N SER A 337 57.65 -43.07 1.72
CA SER A 337 57.34 -44.49 1.94
C SER A 337 56.13 -44.63 2.91
N ARG A 338 55.23 -45.60 2.62
CA ARG A 338 54.40 -46.46 3.52
C ARG A 338 53.67 -45.84 4.76
N ILE A 339 52.38 -46.08 5.05
CA ILE A 339 51.39 -47.09 4.60
C ILE A 339 49.94 -46.53 4.61
N GLN A 340 49.18 -46.94 3.59
CA GLN A 340 47.72 -47.06 3.42
C GLN A 340 46.73 -45.96 3.88
N LYS A 341 46.00 -45.49 2.86
CA LYS A 341 44.80 -44.63 2.86
C LYS A 341 43.60 -45.32 3.51
N PHE A 342 42.62 -44.53 3.95
CA PHE A 342 41.31 -44.53 3.27
C PHE A 342 40.73 -43.10 3.22
N GLN A 343 40.21 -42.73 2.06
CA GLN A 343 39.50 -41.46 1.84
C GLN A 343 38.00 -41.68 2.10
N THR A 344 37.31 -40.67 2.62
CA THR A 344 35.88 -40.48 2.38
C THR A 344 35.64 -39.09 1.80
N PRO A 345 35.22 -39.00 0.52
CA PRO A 345 34.91 -37.71 -0.09
C PRO A 345 33.44 -37.31 0.13
N THR A 346 33.22 -36.01 0.00
CA THR A 346 32.07 -35.34 -0.64
C THR A 346 31.19 -36.24 -1.53
N ARG A 347 29.89 -36.02 -1.80
CA ARG A 347 28.98 -34.84 -1.66
C ARG A 347 27.62 -35.28 -2.23
N ASN A 348 26.54 -34.56 -1.91
CA ASN A 348 25.34 -34.43 -2.78
C ASN A 348 24.60 -35.77 -3.10
N ALA A 349 23.47 -35.79 -3.81
CA ALA A 349 22.24 -35.01 -3.71
C ALA A 349 21.10 -35.82 -4.38
N PHE A 350 19.91 -35.85 -3.76
CA PHE A 350 18.58 -36.07 -4.36
C PHE A 350 18.33 -37.25 -5.35
N ILE A 351 17.39 -38.13 -4.97
CA ILE A 351 16.05 -38.33 -5.61
C ILE A 351 16.02 -38.15 -7.15
N ALA A 352 15.61 -39.10 -8.01
CA ALA A 352 14.74 -40.30 -7.89
C ALA A 352 14.97 -41.26 -9.09
N PRO A 353 14.14 -42.31 -9.33
CA PRO A 353 13.21 -43.05 -8.47
C PRO A 353 13.51 -44.57 -8.42
N ILE A 354 12.84 -45.33 -7.53
CA ILE A 354 12.78 -46.80 -7.64
C ILE A 354 11.32 -47.29 -7.57
N LYS A 355 10.87 -47.85 -8.70
CA LYS A 355 10.08 -49.08 -8.80
C LYS A 355 10.83 -49.90 -9.87
N THR A 356 11.04 -51.21 -9.78
CA THR A 356 10.10 -52.27 -9.36
C THR A 356 10.82 -53.49 -8.75
N SER A 357 10.03 -54.40 -8.14
CA SER A 357 10.23 -55.86 -8.02
C SER A 357 11.56 -56.39 -7.41
N LEU A 358 11.55 -57.00 -6.21
CA LEU A 358 11.23 -58.44 -5.94
C LEU A 358 12.20 -59.45 -6.61
N PRO A 359 12.45 -60.63 -5.99
CA PRO A 359 12.56 -60.97 -4.56
C PRO A 359 13.76 -61.93 -4.27
N TYR A 360 13.72 -62.64 -3.13
CA TYR A 360 14.51 -63.83 -2.75
C TYR A 360 15.91 -63.68 -2.09
N ARG A 361 16.11 -64.54 -1.06
CA ARG A 361 17.34 -64.88 -0.30
C ARG A 361 18.06 -63.75 0.48
N ALA A 362 17.65 -63.54 1.73
CA ALA A 362 18.45 -62.79 2.73
C ALA A 362 18.36 -63.29 4.19
N SER A 363 17.70 -64.42 4.49
CA SER A 363 17.45 -64.87 5.88
C SER A 363 18.56 -65.69 6.55
N HIS A 364 19.60 -66.11 5.82
CA HIS A 364 20.72 -66.91 6.37
C HIS A 364 22.04 -66.14 6.52
N LEU A 365 22.12 -64.88 6.07
CA LEU A 365 23.34 -64.05 6.18
C LEU A 365 23.36 -63.14 7.41
N THR A 366 22.23 -62.96 8.09
CA THR A 366 22.09 -62.04 9.23
C THR A 366 22.61 -62.61 10.55
N ASN A 367 22.35 -63.88 10.87
CA ASN A 367 22.77 -64.46 12.16
C ASN A 367 24.29 -64.51 12.33
N ASN A 368 25.02 -64.90 11.27
CA ASN A 368 26.47 -65.07 11.31
C ASN A 368 27.21 -63.72 11.56
N PHE A 369 26.62 -62.59 11.11
CA PHE A 369 27.17 -61.26 11.36
C PHE A 369 27.05 -60.84 12.84
N TYR A 370 25.93 -61.16 13.49
CA TYR A 370 25.73 -60.86 14.91
C TYR A 370 26.56 -61.77 15.82
N GLU A 371 26.73 -63.05 15.50
CA GLU A 371 27.62 -63.94 16.28
C GLU A 371 29.08 -63.47 16.29
N ILE A 372 29.58 -62.98 15.14
CA ILE A 372 30.94 -62.43 15.05
C ILE A 372 31.08 -61.15 15.89
N GLN A 373 30.10 -60.25 15.87
CA GLN A 373 30.11 -59.04 16.72
C GLN A 373 29.99 -59.36 18.22
N ILE A 374 29.17 -60.33 18.60
CA ILE A 374 29.06 -60.80 20.00
C ILE A 374 30.38 -61.45 20.45
N SER A 375 31.05 -62.20 19.58
CA SER A 375 32.36 -62.80 19.85
C SER A 375 33.45 -61.74 20.07
N SER A 376 33.52 -60.70 19.22
CA SER A 376 34.49 -59.61 19.41
C SER A 376 34.23 -58.80 20.68
N LEU A 377 32.95 -58.53 21.01
CA LEU A 377 32.57 -57.83 22.24
C LEU A 377 32.94 -58.62 23.51
N LYS A 378 32.70 -59.95 23.51
CA LYS A 378 33.13 -60.83 24.62
C LYS A 378 34.65 -60.82 24.80
N LYS A 379 35.43 -60.73 23.71
CA LYS A 379 36.87 -60.60 23.80
C LYS A 379 37.29 -59.27 24.44
N THR A 380 36.75 -58.14 23.96
CA THR A 380 37.08 -56.82 24.53
C THR A 380 36.70 -56.66 26.00
N ILE A 381 35.62 -57.31 26.46
CA ILE A 381 35.26 -57.33 27.89
C ILE A 381 36.33 -58.08 28.69
N LYS A 382 36.78 -59.25 28.20
CA LYS A 382 37.79 -60.07 28.89
C LYS A 382 39.17 -59.40 28.93
N ASP A 383 39.52 -58.66 27.88
CA ASP A 383 40.76 -57.86 27.83
C ASP A 383 40.72 -56.70 28.87
N LEU A 384 39.56 -56.04 29.03
CA LEU A 384 39.35 -55.01 30.07
C LEU A 384 39.30 -55.57 31.50
N GLU A 385 38.79 -56.79 31.70
CA GLU A 385 38.81 -57.47 33.01
C GLU A 385 40.24 -57.80 33.46
N LEU A 386 41.14 -58.14 32.53
CA LEU A 386 42.58 -58.29 32.78
C LEU A 386 43.22 -56.94 33.15
N GLU A 387 42.97 -55.88 32.38
CA GLU A 387 43.52 -54.54 32.65
C GLU A 387 43.10 -54.02 34.05
N ILE A 388 41.84 -54.26 34.46
CA ILE A 388 41.35 -53.93 35.82
C ILE A 388 42.01 -54.80 36.91
N SER A 389 42.38 -56.04 36.60
CA SER A 389 43.12 -56.91 37.52
C SER A 389 44.55 -56.42 37.72
N ASP A 390 45.23 -56.02 36.64
CA ASP A 390 46.59 -55.52 36.67
C ASP A 390 46.67 -54.18 37.43
N PHE A 391 45.73 -53.25 37.18
CA PHE A 391 45.62 -52.01 37.97
C PHE A 391 45.36 -52.26 39.47
N LYS A 392 44.63 -53.34 39.83
CA LYS A 392 44.47 -53.74 41.24
C LYS A 392 45.74 -54.31 41.86
N HIS A 393 46.61 -54.95 41.08
CA HIS A 393 47.90 -55.42 41.54
C HIS A 393 48.86 -54.25 41.78
N GLU A 394 48.97 -53.34 40.81
CA GLU A 394 49.80 -52.14 40.88
C GLU A 394 49.42 -51.25 42.08
N TYR A 395 48.12 -51.02 42.30
CA TYR A 395 47.64 -50.27 43.47
C TYR A 395 48.02 -50.94 44.81
N LYS A 396 48.10 -52.28 44.84
CA LYS A 396 48.47 -53.04 46.04
C LYS A 396 49.97 -52.94 46.34
N GLU A 397 50.83 -52.91 45.32
CA GLU A 397 52.27 -52.67 45.48
C GLU A 397 52.56 -51.22 45.93
N ILE A 398 51.84 -50.24 45.38
CA ILE A 398 51.92 -48.84 45.83
C ILE A 398 51.51 -48.69 47.31
N PHE A 399 50.51 -49.46 47.77
CA PHE A 399 50.08 -49.45 49.17
C PHE A 399 51.08 -50.16 50.12
N GLN A 400 51.80 -51.17 49.64
CA GLN A 400 52.84 -51.86 50.41
C GLN A 400 54.14 -51.05 50.52
N THR A 401 54.52 -50.33 49.46
CA THR A 401 55.68 -49.43 49.48
C THR A 401 55.46 -48.21 50.38
N THR A 402 54.26 -47.62 50.38
CA THR A 402 53.92 -46.53 51.33
C THR A 402 53.80 -46.98 52.79
N THR A 403 53.46 -48.25 53.07
CA THR A 403 53.45 -48.77 54.46
C THR A 403 54.83 -49.18 54.97
N LEU A 404 55.79 -49.50 54.09
CA LEU A 404 57.20 -49.67 54.48
C LEU A 404 57.91 -48.32 54.70
N GLY A 405 57.67 -47.31 53.85
CA GLY A 405 58.29 -45.98 53.98
C GLY A 405 57.95 -45.24 55.28
N ASN A 406 56.84 -45.59 55.94
CA ASN A 406 56.43 -44.99 57.22
C ASN A 406 57.09 -45.62 58.47
N ARG A 407 57.97 -46.63 58.33
CA ARG A 407 58.68 -47.22 59.49
C ARG A 407 60.00 -46.52 59.84
N ASP A 408 60.67 -45.90 58.87
CA ASP A 408 61.97 -45.24 59.09
C ASP A 408 61.84 -43.79 59.59
N ILE A 409 60.63 -43.20 59.58
CA ILE A 409 60.37 -41.83 60.04
C ILE A 409 59.93 -41.81 61.52
N SER A 410 60.77 -42.39 62.38
CA SER A 410 60.56 -42.38 63.85
C SER A 410 61.78 -41.92 64.66
N SER A 411 62.90 -41.57 64.00
CA SER A 411 64.20 -41.32 64.63
C SER A 411 64.81 -39.94 64.38
N ILE A 412 64.15 -39.04 63.65
CA ILE A 412 64.64 -37.67 63.36
C ILE A 412 63.62 -36.62 63.82
N GLY A 413 63.34 -36.62 65.12
CA GLY A 413 62.64 -35.51 65.77
C GLY A 413 63.60 -34.36 66.10
N THR A 414 63.10 -33.12 66.02
CA THR A 414 63.60 -31.87 66.67
C THR A 414 64.38 -30.81 65.88
N PHE A 415 64.56 -30.89 64.54
CA PHE A 415 65.17 -29.75 63.78
C PHE A 415 64.50 -29.29 62.46
N GLU A 416 63.46 -29.96 61.94
CA GLU A 416 62.84 -29.62 60.63
C GLU A 416 61.41 -29.05 60.69
N LEU A 417 61.04 -28.33 61.77
CA LEU A 417 59.66 -27.80 61.89
C LEU A 417 59.38 -26.59 60.97
N THR A 418 60.39 -25.78 60.62
CA THR A 418 60.18 -24.55 59.83
C THR A 418 60.16 -24.77 58.31
N ASP A 419 60.83 -25.82 57.80
CA ASP A 419 60.94 -26.09 56.36
C ASP A 419 59.93 -27.14 55.83
N ASN A 420 59.11 -27.70 56.73
CA ASN A 420 57.95 -28.50 56.36
C ASN A 420 56.67 -27.65 56.31
N ASP A 421 56.53 -26.65 57.20
CA ASP A 421 55.45 -25.65 57.12
C ASP A 421 55.54 -24.80 55.84
N SER A 422 56.74 -24.44 55.38
CA SER A 422 56.95 -23.73 54.10
C SER A 422 56.45 -24.55 52.90
N LYS A 423 56.78 -25.84 52.85
CA LYS A 423 56.31 -26.80 51.82
C LYS A 423 54.80 -27.03 51.91
N LEU A 424 54.24 -27.13 53.11
CA LEU A 424 52.79 -27.28 53.32
C LEU A 424 52.01 -26.07 52.78
N ILE A 425 52.53 -24.85 53.01
CA ILE A 425 51.96 -23.61 52.48
C ILE A 425 52.07 -23.58 50.94
N SER A 426 53.20 -24.02 50.36
CA SER A 426 53.37 -24.12 48.90
C SER A 426 52.37 -25.09 48.26
N LEU A 427 52.26 -26.31 48.79
CA LEU A 427 51.32 -27.34 48.32
C LEU A 427 49.86 -26.89 48.44
N LYS A 428 49.52 -26.13 49.49
CA LYS A 428 48.19 -25.53 49.63
C LYS A 428 47.93 -24.45 48.58
N GLY A 429 48.93 -23.64 48.24
CA GLY A 429 48.86 -22.68 47.15
C GLY A 429 48.62 -23.33 45.79
N GLU A 430 49.36 -24.39 45.47
CA GLU A 430 49.17 -25.20 44.25
C GLU A 430 47.79 -25.86 44.20
N LEU A 431 47.29 -26.37 45.32
CA LEU A 431 45.94 -26.95 45.41
C LEU A 431 44.84 -25.89 45.17
N ASP A 432 44.97 -24.70 45.76
CA ASP A 432 44.05 -23.58 45.53
C ASP A 432 44.13 -23.05 44.09
N GLU A 433 45.27 -23.19 43.41
CA GLU A 433 45.42 -22.90 41.98
C GLU A 433 44.77 -23.99 41.11
N LEU A 434 44.97 -25.27 41.41
CA LEU A 434 44.30 -26.40 40.74
C LEU A 434 42.76 -26.32 40.87
N ILE A 435 42.24 -25.94 42.04
CA ILE A 435 40.80 -25.72 42.25
C ILE A 435 40.30 -24.58 41.35
N ARG A 436 41.06 -23.48 41.22
CA ARG A 436 40.72 -22.37 40.31
C ARG A 436 40.77 -22.79 38.84
N ILE A 437 41.77 -23.56 38.42
CA ILE A 437 41.90 -24.11 37.05
C ILE A 437 40.71 -25.05 36.73
N LYS A 438 40.30 -25.88 37.68
CA LYS A 438 39.12 -26.74 37.52
C LYS A 438 37.85 -25.91 37.32
N ALA A 439 37.63 -24.88 38.16
CA ALA A 439 36.47 -24.00 38.05
C ALA A 439 36.43 -23.22 36.72
N THR A 440 37.57 -22.77 36.20
CA THR A 440 37.63 -22.13 34.87
C THR A 440 37.36 -23.13 33.74
N ASN A 441 37.85 -24.37 33.84
CA ASN A 441 37.57 -25.41 32.86
C ASN A 441 36.07 -25.79 32.81
N ASP A 442 35.42 -25.94 33.96
CA ASP A 442 33.97 -26.18 34.05
C ASP A 442 33.15 -25.02 33.45
N SER A 443 33.61 -23.78 33.61
CA SER A 443 33.03 -22.60 32.97
C SER A 443 33.19 -22.62 31.45
N LEU A 444 34.40 -22.94 30.95
CA LEU A 444 34.67 -23.08 29.51
C LEU A 444 33.85 -24.20 28.88
N LEU A 445 33.65 -25.33 29.57
CA LEU A 445 32.83 -26.43 29.10
C LEU A 445 31.35 -26.02 28.97
N LYS A 446 30.81 -25.25 29.92
CA LYS A 446 29.48 -24.65 29.82
C LYS A 446 29.37 -23.68 28.64
N GLN A 447 30.36 -22.80 28.44
CA GLN A 447 30.38 -21.89 27.30
C GLN A 447 30.44 -22.61 25.95
N LYS A 448 31.23 -23.70 25.85
CA LYS A 448 31.30 -24.56 24.66
C LYS A 448 29.94 -25.17 24.31
N ASN A 449 29.19 -25.64 25.31
CA ASN A 449 27.86 -26.22 25.08
C ASN A 449 26.86 -25.18 24.58
N VAL A 450 26.81 -24.00 25.20
CA VAL A 450 25.96 -22.87 24.74
C VAL A 450 26.35 -22.40 23.33
N LEU A 451 27.63 -22.45 22.98
CA LEU A 451 28.07 -22.13 21.62
C LEU A 451 27.61 -23.18 20.60
N ASN A 452 27.66 -24.47 20.94
CA ASN A 452 27.15 -25.56 20.10
C ASN A 452 25.64 -25.45 19.86
N GLU A 453 24.85 -25.09 20.88
CA GLU A 453 23.42 -24.81 20.74
C GLU A 453 23.17 -23.68 19.73
N LYS A 454 23.84 -22.53 19.91
CA LYS A 454 23.74 -21.39 18.98
C LYS A 454 24.16 -21.73 17.54
N VAL A 455 25.16 -22.60 17.36
CA VAL A 455 25.57 -23.08 16.02
C VAL A 455 24.50 -23.97 15.38
N ASN A 456 23.80 -24.79 16.18
CA ASN A 456 22.68 -25.59 15.70
C ASN A 456 21.47 -24.73 15.34
N ASP A 457 21.12 -23.74 16.18
CA ASP A 457 20.04 -22.79 15.89
C ASP A 457 20.31 -22.02 14.60
N PHE A 458 21.52 -21.47 14.45
CA PHE A 458 21.93 -20.77 13.22
C PHE A 458 21.85 -21.68 11.98
N LYS A 459 22.16 -22.98 12.12
CA LYS A 459 22.04 -23.95 11.04
C LYS A 459 20.57 -24.20 10.64
N VAL A 460 19.65 -24.25 11.61
CA VAL A 460 18.20 -24.34 11.36
C VAL A 460 17.69 -23.08 10.65
N ASP A 461 18.04 -21.90 11.16
CA ASP A 461 17.67 -20.62 10.54
C ASP A 461 18.23 -20.48 9.12
N PHE A 462 19.46 -20.92 8.86
CA PHE A 462 20.04 -20.93 7.52
C PHE A 462 19.26 -21.83 6.53
N TYR A 463 18.82 -23.02 6.96
CA TYR A 463 17.98 -23.88 6.12
C TYR A 463 16.61 -23.27 5.86
N LYS A 464 15.99 -22.63 6.87
CA LYS A 464 14.72 -21.92 6.73
C LYS A 464 14.85 -20.75 5.75
N PHE A 465 15.87 -19.90 5.90
CA PHE A 465 16.18 -18.81 4.97
C PHE A 465 16.39 -19.32 3.53
N LYS A 466 17.12 -20.42 3.36
CA LYS A 466 17.34 -21.02 2.04
C LYS A 466 16.04 -21.50 1.38
N LEU A 467 15.12 -22.08 2.16
CA LEU A 467 13.80 -22.50 1.68
C LEU A 467 12.93 -21.28 1.31
N GLU A 468 12.88 -20.27 2.16
CA GLU A 468 12.17 -19.01 1.91
C GLU A 468 12.69 -18.29 0.65
N HIS A 469 14.01 -18.22 0.48
CA HIS A 469 14.64 -17.67 -0.72
C HIS A 469 14.29 -18.49 -1.99
N SER A 470 14.24 -19.82 -1.91
CA SER A 470 13.82 -20.66 -3.04
C SER A 470 12.37 -20.38 -3.45
N ASN A 471 11.46 -20.26 -2.48
CA ASN A 471 10.06 -19.91 -2.71
C ASN A 471 9.92 -18.49 -3.30
N PHE A 472 10.71 -17.53 -2.80
CA PHE A 472 10.74 -16.17 -3.31
C PHE A 472 11.21 -16.10 -4.78
N THR A 473 12.25 -16.85 -5.14
CA THR A 473 12.72 -16.98 -6.54
C THR A 473 11.63 -17.55 -7.45
N GLY A 474 10.95 -18.62 -7.01
CA GLY A 474 9.82 -19.21 -7.77
C GLY A 474 8.66 -18.23 -7.97
N ASN A 475 8.34 -17.43 -6.94
CA ASN A 475 7.33 -16.37 -7.04
C ASN A 475 7.73 -15.27 -8.03
N ILE A 476 9.01 -14.87 -8.09
CA ILE A 476 9.51 -13.91 -9.11
C ILE A 476 9.32 -14.48 -10.52
N GLU A 477 9.62 -15.77 -10.73
CA GLU A 477 9.49 -16.39 -12.04
C GLU A 477 8.03 -16.54 -12.48
N ALA A 478 7.13 -16.88 -11.56
CA ALA A 478 5.69 -16.85 -11.79
C ALA A 478 5.19 -15.42 -12.13
N LEU A 479 5.66 -14.41 -11.40
CA LEU A 479 5.30 -13.01 -11.65
C LEU A 479 5.77 -12.54 -13.04
N LYS A 480 6.99 -12.93 -13.46
CA LYS A 480 7.50 -12.65 -14.82
C LYS A 480 6.61 -13.23 -15.92
N LYS A 481 6.08 -14.44 -15.74
CA LYS A 481 5.14 -15.06 -16.69
C LYS A 481 3.83 -14.27 -16.78
N VAL A 482 3.31 -13.81 -15.64
CA VAL A 482 2.09 -12.97 -15.59
C VAL A 482 2.33 -11.62 -16.27
N VAL A 483 3.46 -10.95 -16.04
CA VAL A 483 3.83 -9.70 -16.73
C VAL A 483 3.92 -9.92 -18.24
N GLY A 484 4.60 -10.98 -18.70
CA GLY A 484 4.68 -11.30 -20.13
C GLY A 484 3.30 -11.55 -20.78
N SER A 485 2.34 -12.12 -20.05
CA SER A 485 0.96 -12.26 -20.54
C SER A 485 0.18 -10.94 -20.60
N PHE A 486 0.54 -9.94 -19.78
CA PHE A 486 -0.02 -8.59 -19.92
C PHE A 486 0.59 -7.85 -21.12
N ASP A 487 1.88 -8.01 -21.40
CA ASP A 487 2.52 -7.41 -22.57
C ASP A 487 1.93 -7.94 -23.90
N THR A 488 1.60 -9.24 -23.97
CA THR A 488 0.88 -9.81 -25.11
C THR A 488 -0.55 -9.28 -25.23
N ASN A 489 -1.24 -9.08 -24.11
CA ASN A 489 -2.60 -8.54 -24.11
C ASN A 489 -2.63 -7.04 -24.51
N ASP A 490 -1.68 -6.23 -24.05
CA ASP A 490 -1.54 -4.83 -24.48
C ASP A 490 -1.29 -4.75 -25.99
N SER A 491 -0.46 -5.65 -26.52
CA SER A 491 -0.20 -5.76 -27.96
C SER A 491 -1.47 -6.09 -28.76
N GLN A 492 -2.30 -7.03 -28.29
CA GLN A 492 -3.59 -7.35 -28.91
C GLN A 492 -4.60 -6.21 -28.83
N ILE A 493 -4.66 -5.51 -27.68
CA ILE A 493 -5.54 -4.34 -27.50
C ILE A 493 -5.14 -3.21 -28.45
N ARG A 494 -3.84 -2.95 -28.64
CA ARG A 494 -3.36 -1.95 -29.61
C ARG A 494 -3.75 -2.28 -31.05
N LEU A 495 -3.60 -3.54 -31.46
CA LEU A 495 -4.02 -3.98 -32.81
C LEU A 495 -5.51 -3.75 -33.01
N LYS A 496 -6.35 -4.24 -32.09
CA LYS A 496 -7.81 -4.07 -32.17
C LYS A 496 -8.25 -2.60 -32.12
N ASN A 497 -7.54 -1.76 -31.37
CA ASN A 497 -7.82 -0.33 -31.34
C ASN A 497 -7.48 0.36 -32.67
N ASN A 498 -6.43 -0.08 -33.37
CA ASN A 498 -6.09 0.43 -34.70
C ASN A 498 -7.11 -0.01 -35.75
N GLU A 499 -7.57 -1.27 -35.71
CA GLU A 499 -8.65 -1.78 -36.58
C GLU A 499 -9.92 -0.93 -36.40
N MET A 500 -10.36 -0.73 -35.16
CA MET A 500 -11.55 0.07 -34.83
C MET A 500 -11.41 1.54 -35.26
N MET A 501 -10.21 2.11 -35.27
CA MET A 501 -9.96 3.47 -35.76
C MET A 501 -10.14 3.60 -37.28
N GLU A 502 -9.72 2.60 -38.06
CA GLU A 502 -9.97 2.59 -39.52
C GLU A 502 -11.44 2.28 -39.85
N GLU A 503 -12.13 1.46 -39.05
CA GLU A 503 -13.60 1.29 -39.16
C GLU A 503 -14.34 2.63 -38.93
N VAL A 504 -14.01 3.35 -37.86
CA VAL A 504 -14.61 4.66 -37.54
C VAL A 504 -14.35 5.69 -38.65
N LYS A 505 -13.14 5.68 -39.23
CA LYS A 505 -12.79 6.53 -40.37
C LYS A 505 -13.63 6.20 -41.61
N THR A 506 -13.76 4.91 -41.94
CA THR A 506 -14.60 4.43 -43.06
C THR A 506 -16.07 4.81 -42.86
N ILE A 507 -16.60 4.65 -41.65
CA ILE A 507 -17.98 5.06 -41.29
C ILE A 507 -18.16 6.58 -41.47
N LYS A 508 -17.18 7.38 -41.07
CA LYS A 508 -17.21 8.85 -41.22
C LYS A 508 -17.19 9.29 -42.70
N GLU A 509 -16.40 8.63 -43.54
CA GLU A 509 -16.36 8.88 -44.98
C GLU A 509 -17.71 8.53 -45.64
N ASN A 510 -18.30 7.38 -45.29
CA ASN A 510 -19.64 6.98 -45.75
C ASN A 510 -20.74 7.95 -45.29
N LEU A 511 -20.69 8.42 -44.04
CA LEU A 511 -21.64 9.40 -43.50
C LEU A 511 -21.57 10.73 -44.28
N ASN A 512 -20.36 11.23 -44.56
CA ASN A 512 -20.18 12.45 -45.34
C ASN A 512 -20.75 12.31 -46.76
N LYS A 513 -20.56 11.14 -47.41
CA LYS A 513 -21.15 10.85 -48.72
C LYS A 513 -22.68 10.87 -48.66
N ALA A 514 -23.29 10.20 -47.69
CA ALA A 514 -24.74 10.19 -47.50
C ALA A 514 -25.31 11.59 -47.21
N MET A 515 -24.60 12.44 -46.46
CA MET A 515 -24.99 13.84 -46.25
C MET A 515 -24.97 14.66 -47.54
N LEU A 516 -23.98 14.43 -48.42
CA LEU A 516 -23.91 15.09 -49.72
C LEU A 516 -25.07 14.65 -50.64
N GLU A 517 -25.35 13.35 -50.73
CA GLU A 517 -26.47 12.79 -51.48
C GLU A 517 -27.81 13.34 -50.99
N ASN A 518 -28.01 13.43 -49.68
CA ASN A 518 -29.21 14.01 -49.07
C ASN A 518 -29.33 15.52 -49.37
N SER A 519 -28.22 16.27 -49.41
CA SER A 519 -28.20 17.68 -49.83
C SER A 519 -28.66 17.85 -51.30
N VAL A 520 -28.21 16.97 -52.20
CA VAL A 520 -28.64 16.94 -53.61
C VAL A 520 -30.13 16.60 -53.73
N LEU A 521 -30.61 15.57 -53.02
CA LEU A 521 -32.04 15.21 -53.02
C LEU A 521 -32.93 16.35 -52.51
N ASN A 522 -32.50 17.08 -51.47
CA ASN A 522 -33.24 18.24 -50.97
C ASN A 522 -33.28 19.41 -51.97
N SER A 523 -32.22 19.63 -52.77
CA SER A 523 -32.24 20.67 -53.81
C SER A 523 -33.14 20.30 -54.99
N GLN A 524 -33.18 19.02 -55.37
CA GLN A 524 -34.13 18.48 -56.35
C GLN A 524 -35.57 18.61 -55.85
N LEU A 525 -35.85 18.25 -54.59
CA LEU A 525 -37.17 18.37 -53.98
C LEU A 525 -37.68 19.82 -53.94
N LYS A 526 -36.81 20.80 -53.62
CA LYS A 526 -37.14 22.23 -53.71
C LYS A 526 -37.48 22.67 -55.14
N THR A 527 -36.72 22.19 -56.12
CA THR A 527 -36.97 22.48 -57.54
C THR A 527 -38.33 21.94 -57.98
N LEU A 528 -38.62 20.67 -57.69
CA LEU A 528 -39.92 20.03 -57.98
C LEU A 528 -41.09 20.72 -57.26
N THR A 529 -40.90 21.12 -55.99
CA THR A 529 -41.92 21.87 -55.24
C THR A 529 -42.23 23.22 -55.88
N THR A 530 -41.20 23.89 -56.39
CA THR A 530 -41.35 25.18 -57.10
C THR A 530 -42.04 24.98 -58.45
N GLN A 531 -41.68 23.95 -59.22
CA GLN A 531 -42.34 23.59 -60.47
C GLN A 531 -43.82 23.24 -60.26
N ASN A 532 -44.16 22.42 -59.25
CA ASN A 532 -45.55 22.12 -58.90
C ASN A 532 -46.35 23.37 -58.54
N LYS A 533 -45.75 24.33 -57.81
CA LYS A 533 -46.42 25.61 -57.50
C LYS A 533 -46.71 26.42 -58.77
N ILE A 534 -45.77 26.46 -59.72
CA ILE A 534 -45.97 27.14 -61.02
C ILE A 534 -47.09 26.44 -61.80
N SER A 535 -47.06 25.12 -61.93
CA SER A 535 -48.11 24.34 -62.62
C SER A 535 -49.50 24.53 -62.00
N MET A 536 -49.60 24.57 -60.66
CA MET A 536 -50.86 24.88 -59.97
C MET A 536 -51.36 26.29 -60.32
N GLN A 537 -50.47 27.30 -60.34
CA GLN A 537 -50.83 28.66 -60.73
C GLN A 537 -51.35 28.71 -62.17
N THR A 538 -50.68 28.04 -63.11
CA THR A 538 -51.12 27.94 -64.51
C THR A 538 -52.48 27.24 -64.64
N ILE A 539 -52.77 26.23 -63.81
CA ILE A 539 -54.10 25.58 -63.79
C ILE A 539 -55.17 26.56 -63.28
N GLU A 540 -54.89 27.35 -62.24
CA GLU A 540 -55.81 28.40 -61.74
C GLU A 540 -56.05 29.51 -62.76
N ASP A 541 -55.01 29.93 -63.49
CA ASP A 541 -55.10 30.92 -64.57
C ASP A 541 -55.99 30.38 -65.71
N LEU A 542 -55.72 29.16 -66.20
CA LEU A 542 -56.53 28.51 -67.24
C LEU A 542 -57.98 28.25 -66.82
N GLN A 543 -58.24 28.02 -65.53
CA GLN A 543 -59.60 27.92 -65.00
C GLN A 543 -60.34 29.27 -65.03
N ARG A 544 -59.65 30.38 -64.74
CA ARG A 544 -60.21 31.74 -64.89
C ARG A 544 -60.50 32.05 -66.36
N ASP A 545 -59.54 31.84 -67.26
CA ASP A 545 -59.71 32.04 -68.71
C ASP A 545 -60.91 31.25 -69.26
N LYS A 546 -61.08 29.99 -68.82
CA LYS A 546 -62.22 29.16 -69.20
C LYS A 546 -63.56 29.74 -68.74
N ILE A 547 -63.63 30.27 -67.52
CA ILE A 547 -64.84 30.91 -66.97
C ILE A 547 -65.15 32.19 -67.75
N GLU A 548 -64.14 33.02 -68.05
CA GLU A 548 -64.32 34.24 -68.85
C GLU A 548 -64.79 33.93 -70.28
N GLN A 549 -64.22 32.92 -70.93
CA GLN A 549 -64.69 32.44 -72.23
C GLN A 549 -66.12 31.94 -72.17
N GLN A 550 -66.51 31.17 -71.14
CA GLN A 550 -67.88 30.70 -70.97
C GLN A 550 -68.86 31.86 -70.80
N LEU A 551 -68.56 32.85 -69.95
CA LEU A 551 -69.37 34.05 -69.78
C LEU A 551 -69.47 34.88 -71.08
N SER A 552 -68.41 34.91 -71.90
CA SER A 552 -68.41 35.56 -73.21
C SER A 552 -69.32 34.83 -74.21
N MET A 553 -69.27 33.49 -74.25
CA MET A 553 -70.18 32.68 -75.06
C MET A 553 -71.65 32.84 -74.62
N GLU A 554 -71.92 32.88 -73.32
CA GLU A 554 -73.27 33.09 -72.78
C GLU A 554 -73.83 34.47 -73.18
N LYS A 555 -73.01 35.53 -73.15
CA LYS A 555 -73.39 36.87 -73.66
C LYS A 555 -73.69 36.84 -75.16
N LEU A 556 -72.83 36.23 -75.97
CA LEU A 556 -73.05 36.11 -77.43
C LEU A 556 -74.29 35.27 -77.75
N ALA A 557 -74.59 34.23 -76.97
CA ALA A 557 -75.82 33.45 -77.10
C ALA A 557 -77.07 34.27 -76.75
N GLN A 558 -77.03 35.08 -75.69
CA GLN A 558 -78.11 36.02 -75.35
C GLN A 558 -78.32 37.08 -76.44
N GLU A 559 -77.24 37.65 -76.99
CA GLU A 559 -77.32 38.63 -78.07
C GLU A 559 -77.90 38.01 -79.36
N ASN A 560 -77.45 36.80 -79.73
CA ASN A 560 -77.99 36.07 -80.88
C ASN A 560 -79.49 35.74 -80.70
N ASN A 561 -79.91 35.32 -79.49
CA ASN A 561 -81.34 35.11 -79.19
C ASN A 561 -82.15 36.42 -79.28
N SER A 562 -81.59 37.56 -78.84
CA SER A 562 -82.22 38.88 -78.98
C SER A 562 -82.34 39.31 -80.45
N LEU A 563 -81.33 39.02 -81.28
CA LEU A 563 -81.37 39.25 -82.73
C LEU A 563 -82.40 38.34 -83.42
N GLN A 564 -82.49 37.07 -83.05
CA GLN A 564 -83.51 36.15 -83.58
C GLN A 564 -84.93 36.60 -83.24
N ALA A 565 -85.17 37.08 -82.01
CA ALA A 565 -86.45 37.67 -81.62
C ALA A 565 -86.80 38.88 -82.50
N LYS A 566 -85.87 39.82 -82.68
CA LYS A 566 -86.06 40.99 -83.58
C LYS A 566 -86.33 40.59 -85.02
N VAL A 567 -85.65 39.56 -85.54
CA VAL A 567 -85.89 39.04 -86.89
C VAL A 567 -87.31 38.48 -87.00
N LEU A 568 -87.78 37.73 -85.99
CA LEU A 568 -89.15 37.22 -85.93
C LEU A 568 -90.17 38.37 -85.89
N ASP A 569 -89.95 39.39 -85.07
CA ASP A 569 -90.80 40.58 -85.00
C ASP A 569 -90.87 41.30 -86.36
N THR A 570 -89.73 41.52 -87.03
CA THR A 570 -89.72 42.15 -88.37
C THR A 570 -90.41 41.29 -89.43
N LYS A 571 -90.40 39.97 -89.29
CA LYS A 571 -91.12 39.06 -90.19
C LYS A 571 -92.63 39.16 -89.97
N ASN A 572 -93.08 39.16 -88.72
CA ASN A 572 -94.49 39.36 -88.36
C ASN A 572 -95.00 40.72 -88.88
N LEU A 573 -94.20 41.79 -88.74
CA LEU A 573 -94.52 43.11 -89.28
C LEU A 573 -94.62 43.12 -90.82
N GLY A 574 -93.80 42.31 -91.50
CA GLY A 574 -93.88 42.09 -92.95
C GLY A 574 -95.16 41.37 -93.37
N GLU A 575 -95.65 40.44 -92.54
CA GLU A 575 -96.92 39.73 -92.75
C GLU A 575 -98.13 40.67 -92.48
N GLU A 576 -98.10 41.52 -91.44
CA GLU A 576 -99.12 42.57 -91.23
C GLU A 576 -99.20 43.59 -92.39
N ILE A 577 -98.05 44.02 -92.94
CA ILE A 577 -98.01 44.91 -94.12
C ILE A 577 -98.56 44.24 -95.38
N LEU A 578 -98.50 42.91 -95.47
CA LEU A 578 -99.09 42.14 -96.57
C LEU A 578 -100.61 42.01 -96.46
N ASP A 579 -101.15 41.86 -95.25
CA ASP A 579 -102.61 41.83 -95.04
C ASP A 579 -103.26 43.22 -95.14
N LEU A 580 -102.55 44.31 -94.81
CA LEU A 580 -102.97 45.70 -95.07
C LEU A 580 -103.01 46.09 -96.56
N LYS A 581 -102.64 45.18 -97.48
CA LYS A 581 -102.69 45.39 -98.94
C LYS A 581 -103.79 44.60 -99.66
N LYS A 582 -104.70 43.98 -98.91
CA LYS A 582 -105.95 43.39 -99.41
C LYS A 582 -107.14 44.31 -99.11
#